data_AF-E9SB29-F1
#
_entry.id   AF-E9SB29-F1
#
_cell.length_a   1.000
_cell.length_b   1.000
_cell.length_c   1.000
_cell.angle_alpha   90.00
_cell.angle_beta   90.00
_cell.angle_gamma   90.00
#
_symmetry.space_group_name_H-M   'P 1'
#
loop_
_entity.id
_entity.type
_entity.pdbx_description
1 polymer ?
#
loop_
_entity_poly.entity_id
_entity_poly.type
_entity_poly.pdbx_seq_one_letter_code
_entity_poly.pdbx_strand_id
1 'polypeptide(L)'
;MNDNKELVREIETVGGFFKDLDERYGLMIRMGLLALAYIIAAVCKYMSAPVEVMFEHSSSQNGVYTGCKVYRDDGQPYLGLTENNEVVESYPIVKSEYDDVMDIDYDMMFFRRNTEANAEDFRKTMEYNMYLGGYCKVTLKYRSGKTESTSYCTKELADSMERLSRKYAVGHEMQLQ
;
A
#
# COMPACT_ATOMS: atom_id res chain seq x y z
N MET A 1 48.91 -31.01 18.70
CA MET A 1 48.27 -30.92 20.03
C MET A 1 48.39 -29.53 20.66
N ASN A 2 49.19 -28.61 20.11
CA ASN A 2 49.35 -27.24 20.61
C ASN A 2 48.32 -26.27 20.01
N ASP A 3 47.98 -26.45 18.72
CA ASP A 3 47.11 -25.55 17.96
C ASP A 3 45.68 -25.47 18.52
N ASN A 4 45.15 -26.57 19.07
CA ASN A 4 43.83 -26.60 19.71
C ASN A 4 43.76 -25.76 21.00
N LYS A 5 44.88 -25.57 21.71
CA LYS A 5 44.88 -24.75 22.93
C LYS A 5 44.91 -23.26 22.63
N GLU A 6 45.57 -22.89 21.52
CA GLU A 6 45.63 -21.52 21.04
C GLU A 6 44.25 -21.07 20.51
N LEU A 7 43.59 -21.93 19.75
CA LEU A 7 42.23 -21.71 19.22
C LEU A 7 41.18 -21.56 20.33
N VAL A 8 41.25 -22.36 21.40
CA VAL A 8 40.36 -22.23 22.56
C VAL A 8 40.57 -20.90 23.29
N ARG A 9 41.82 -20.45 23.41
CA ARG A 9 42.16 -19.18 24.07
C ARG A 9 41.70 -17.96 23.27
N GLU A 10 41.79 -18.02 21.94
CA GLU A 10 41.25 -16.98 21.06
C GLU A 10 39.72 -16.89 21.17
N ILE A 11 39.01 -18.02 21.18
CA ILE A 11 37.55 -18.06 21.35
C ILE A 11 37.12 -17.47 22.71
N GLU A 12 37.83 -17.79 23.79
CA GLU A 12 37.55 -17.23 25.13
C GLU A 12 37.80 -15.72 25.19
N THR A 13 38.86 -15.24 24.53
CA THR A 13 39.21 -13.82 24.49
C THR A 13 38.17 -13.02 23.70
N VAL A 14 37.73 -13.56 22.56
CA VAL A 14 36.67 -12.96 21.74
C VAL A 14 35.32 -13.01 22.46
N GLY A 15 35.00 -14.12 23.13
CA GLY A 15 33.78 -14.25 23.94
C GLY A 15 33.73 -13.28 25.12
N GLY A 16 34.86 -13.08 25.81
CA GLY A 16 35.00 -12.09 26.88
C GLY A 16 34.77 -10.66 26.39
N PHE A 17 35.32 -10.31 25.22
CA PHE A 17 35.10 -9.00 24.61
C PHE A 17 33.61 -8.71 24.32
N PHE A 18 32.87 -9.67 23.73
CA PHE A 18 31.45 -9.48 23.45
C PHE A 18 30.60 -9.39 24.72
N LYS A 19 30.98 -10.12 25.77
CA LYS A 19 30.30 -10.06 27.07
C LYS A 19 30.46 -8.70 27.73
N ASP A 20 31.69 -8.16 27.75
CA ASP A 20 31.96 -6.82 28.26
C ASP A 20 31.24 -5.72 27.45
N LEU A 21 31.07 -5.94 26.14
CA LEU A 21 30.33 -5.04 25.25
C LEU A 21 28.82 -5.03 25.56
N ASP A 22 28.19 -6.19 25.76
CA ASP A 22 26.76 -6.29 26.11
C ASP A 22 26.51 -5.78 27.55
N GLU A 23 27.41 -6.04 28.50
CA GLU A 23 27.25 -5.54 29.87
C GLU A 23 27.35 -4.01 29.96
N ARG A 24 28.19 -3.37 29.14
CA ARG A 24 28.37 -1.91 29.15
C ARG A 24 27.43 -1.16 28.21
N TYR A 25 27.13 -1.74 27.05
CA TYR A 25 26.44 -1.06 25.96
C TYR A 25 25.25 -1.84 25.40
N GLY A 26 24.94 -3.03 25.93
CA GLY A 26 23.91 -3.93 25.39
C GLY A 26 22.54 -3.29 25.25
N LEU A 27 22.13 -2.47 26.23
CA LEU A 27 20.87 -1.71 26.13
C LEU A 27 20.90 -0.71 24.98
N MET A 28 21.98 0.06 24.82
CA MET A 28 22.13 1.03 23.71
C MET A 28 22.18 0.33 22.36
N ILE A 29 22.88 -0.81 22.27
CA ILE A 29 22.94 -1.62 21.05
C ILE A 29 21.54 -2.15 20.70
N ARG A 30 20.78 -2.69 21.65
CA ARG A 30 19.42 -3.19 21.44
C ARG A 30 18.46 -2.07 21.02
N MET A 31 18.52 -0.90 21.67
CA MET A 31 17.72 0.27 21.30
C MET A 31 18.10 0.79 19.91
N GLY A 32 19.39 0.82 19.57
CA GLY A 32 19.87 1.18 18.24
C GLY A 32 19.38 0.22 17.15
N LEU A 33 19.42 -1.08 17.40
CA LEU A 33 18.89 -2.10 16.50
C LEU A 33 17.37 -1.98 16.33
N LEU A 34 16.63 -1.69 17.41
CA LEU A 34 15.19 -1.51 17.37
C LEU A 34 14.80 -0.25 16.57
N ALA A 35 15.52 0.85 16.77
CA ALA A 35 15.34 2.06 15.97
C ALA A 35 15.64 1.81 14.48
N LEU A 36 16.72 1.08 14.18
CA LEU A 36 17.07 0.71 12.81
C LEU A 36 15.99 -0.17 12.17
N ALA A 37 15.49 -1.17 12.89
CA ALA A 37 14.40 -2.03 12.42
C ALA A 37 13.12 -1.23 12.10
N TYR A 38 12.78 -0.25 12.94
CA TYR A 38 11.65 0.64 12.70
C TYR A 38 11.84 1.50 11.44
N ILE A 39 13.03 2.06 11.25
CA ILE A 39 13.35 2.85 10.03
C ILE A 39 13.24 1.97 8.79
N ILE A 40 13.80 0.75 8.82
CA ILE A 40 13.72 -0.19 7.69
C ILE A 40 12.26 -0.52 7.37
N ALA A 41 11.44 -0.84 8.38
CA ALA A 41 10.03 -1.14 8.17
C ALA A 41 9.27 0.06 7.56
N ALA A 42 9.55 1.27 8.03
CA ALA A 42 8.95 2.50 7.48
C ALA A 42 9.37 2.74 6.02
N VAL A 43 10.64 2.52 5.68
CA VAL A 43 11.14 2.64 4.30
C VAL A 43 10.53 1.58 3.39
N CYS A 44 10.43 0.33 3.85
CA CYS A 44 9.77 -0.74 3.10
C CYS A 44 8.31 -0.39 2.79
N LYS A 45 7.54 0.07 3.80
CA LYS A 45 6.16 0.52 3.61
C LYS A 45 6.06 1.68 2.61
N TYR A 46 6.97 2.65 2.70
CA TYR A 46 6.99 3.79 1.77
C TYR A 46 7.29 3.38 0.32
N MET A 47 8.16 2.39 0.13
CA MET A 47 8.53 1.88 -1.19
C MET A 47 7.45 0.97 -1.80
N SER A 48 6.66 0.30 -0.96
CA SER A 48 5.53 -0.53 -1.38
C SER A 48 4.23 0.26 -1.52
N ALA A 49 4.14 1.50 -1.04
CA ALA A 49 2.97 2.34 -1.27
C ALA A 49 2.85 2.72 -2.75
N PRO A 50 1.65 2.61 -3.36
CA PRO A 50 1.43 3.13 -4.69
C PRO A 50 1.57 4.66 -4.72
N VAL A 51 1.93 5.20 -5.88
CA VAL A 51 1.90 6.66 -6.14
C VAL A 51 0.61 7.07 -6.83
N GLU A 52 -0.05 6.10 -7.45
CA GLU A 52 -1.26 6.28 -8.24
C GLU A 52 -2.11 5.01 -8.13
N VAL A 53 -3.40 5.21 -7.92
CA VAL A 53 -4.41 4.17 -7.73
C VAL A 53 -5.55 4.49 -8.69
N MET A 54 -5.83 3.58 -9.62
CA MET A 54 -6.97 3.67 -10.52
C MET A 54 -7.99 2.60 -10.16
N PHE A 55 -9.24 3.01 -10.03
CA PHE A 55 -10.39 2.18 -9.73
C PHE A 55 -11.39 2.31 -10.88
N GLU A 56 -11.63 1.21 -11.58
CA GLU A 56 -12.61 1.14 -12.66
C GLU A 56 -13.77 0.24 -12.26
N HIS A 57 -14.99 0.66 -12.56
CA HIS A 57 -16.22 -0.10 -12.31
C HIS A 57 -16.93 -0.36 -13.63
N SER A 58 -17.13 -1.63 -14.00
CA SER A 58 -17.92 -1.97 -15.19
C SER A 58 -19.41 -1.91 -14.85
N SER A 59 -20.01 -0.73 -15.00
CA SER A 59 -21.47 -0.58 -14.96
C SER A 59 -21.96 0.49 -15.92
N SER A 60 -21.45 0.54 -17.15
CA SER A 60 -22.11 1.34 -18.18
C SER A 60 -22.28 0.55 -19.47
N GLN A 61 -23.53 0.19 -19.74
CA GLN A 61 -23.96 -0.28 -21.06
C GLN A 61 -23.97 0.85 -22.11
N ASN A 62 -23.53 2.08 -21.80
CA ASN A 62 -23.74 3.26 -22.66
C ASN A 62 -22.66 4.37 -22.48
N GLY A 63 -21.37 4.06 -22.45
CA GLY A 63 -20.31 5.08 -22.62
C GLY A 63 -20.22 6.18 -21.54
N VAL A 64 -20.65 5.89 -20.31
CA VAL A 64 -20.53 6.78 -19.15
C VAL A 64 -19.31 6.35 -18.32
N TYR A 65 -18.54 7.33 -17.81
CA TYR A 65 -17.35 7.23 -16.95
C TYR A 65 -17.05 5.83 -16.41
N THR A 66 -15.89 5.29 -16.75
CA THR A 66 -15.51 3.91 -16.45
C THR A 66 -14.82 3.76 -15.10
N GLY A 67 -14.45 4.85 -14.44
CA GLY A 67 -13.76 4.82 -13.15
C GLY A 67 -13.28 6.17 -12.61
N CYS A 68 -12.44 6.10 -11.59
CA CYS A 68 -11.72 7.23 -11.02
C CYS A 68 -10.28 6.85 -10.67
N LYS A 69 -9.41 7.85 -10.57
CA LYS A 69 -7.97 7.71 -10.41
C LYS A 69 -7.47 8.70 -9.37
N VAL A 70 -6.78 8.24 -8.34
CA VAL A 70 -6.11 9.10 -7.36
C VAL A 70 -4.62 9.13 -7.67
N TYR A 71 -4.06 10.33 -7.83
CA TYR A 71 -2.65 10.51 -8.20
C TYR A 71 -2.09 11.84 -7.67
N ARG A 72 -0.78 12.04 -7.82
CA ARG A 72 -0.13 13.34 -7.59
C ARG A 72 0.47 13.86 -8.89
N ASP A 73 0.29 15.15 -9.11
CA ASP A 73 0.92 15.90 -10.20
C ASP A 73 1.55 17.17 -9.62
N ASP A 74 2.85 17.37 -9.90
CA ASP A 74 3.68 18.43 -9.31
C ASP A 74 3.53 18.60 -7.78
N GLY A 75 3.34 17.49 -7.08
CA GLY A 75 3.19 17.45 -5.61
C GLY A 75 1.78 17.75 -5.09
N GLN A 76 0.85 18.19 -5.96
CA GLN A 76 -0.56 18.38 -5.64
C GLN A 76 -1.32 17.06 -5.88
N PRO A 77 -2.09 16.55 -4.90
CA PRO A 77 -2.95 15.39 -5.09
C PRO A 77 -4.24 15.73 -5.84
N TYR A 78 -4.68 14.79 -6.68
CA TYR A 78 -5.87 14.89 -7.53
C TYR A 78 -6.71 13.62 -7.50
N LEU A 79 -8.00 13.81 -7.73
CA LEU A 79 -8.95 12.79 -8.16
C LEU A 79 -9.27 13.05 -9.64
N GLY A 80 -8.84 12.15 -10.52
CA GLY A 80 -9.20 12.13 -11.93
C GLY A 80 -10.41 11.25 -12.20
N LEU A 81 -11.38 11.72 -12.97
CA LEU A 81 -12.41 10.86 -13.57
C LEU A 81 -11.82 10.19 -14.81
N THR A 82 -12.09 8.90 -15.01
CA THR A 82 -11.49 8.15 -16.11
C THR A 82 -12.52 7.62 -17.12
N GLU A 83 -12.10 7.65 -18.38
CA GLU A 83 -12.77 7.01 -19.51
C GLU A 83 -11.70 6.29 -20.34
N ASN A 84 -11.89 5.00 -20.64
CA ASN A 84 -10.93 4.21 -21.43
C ASN A 84 -9.48 4.21 -20.90
N ASN A 85 -9.29 4.25 -19.57
CA ASN A 85 -8.00 4.41 -18.86
C ASN A 85 -7.33 5.80 -19.00
N GLU A 86 -7.98 6.78 -19.63
CA GLU A 86 -7.49 8.15 -19.69
C GLU A 86 -8.24 9.03 -18.68
N VAL A 87 -7.52 10.00 -18.11
CA VAL A 87 -8.13 10.98 -17.20
C VAL A 87 -8.78 12.06 -18.05
N VAL A 88 -10.11 12.16 -17.98
CA VAL A 88 -10.90 13.12 -18.76
C VAL A 88 -11.16 14.41 -17.99
N GLU A 89 -11.23 14.32 -16.66
CA GLU A 89 -11.43 15.46 -15.78
C GLU A 89 -10.67 15.25 -14.47
N SER A 90 -10.24 16.31 -13.79
CA SER A 90 -9.43 16.21 -12.57
C SER A 90 -9.77 17.28 -11.55
N TYR A 91 -9.89 16.85 -10.30
CA TYR A 91 -10.24 17.69 -9.17
C TYR A 91 -9.13 17.65 -8.13
N PRO A 92 -8.60 18.80 -7.67
CA PRO A 92 -7.63 18.82 -6.60
C PRO A 92 -8.30 18.32 -5.31
N ILE A 93 -7.63 17.40 -4.60
CA ILE A 93 -8.10 16.87 -3.32
C ILE A 93 -7.18 17.30 -2.19
N VAL A 94 -7.60 17.15 -0.93
CA VAL A 94 -6.72 17.48 0.20
C VAL A 94 -5.71 16.35 0.44
N LYS A 95 -4.54 16.70 1.00
CA LYS A 95 -3.47 15.74 1.25
C LYS A 95 -3.93 14.55 2.10
N SER A 96 -4.74 14.79 3.14
CA SER A 96 -5.24 13.72 4.01
C SER A 96 -6.11 12.72 3.25
N GLU A 97 -6.90 13.15 2.27
CA GLU A 97 -7.73 12.26 1.45
C GLU A 97 -6.90 11.41 0.49
N TYR A 98 -5.82 11.98 -0.04
CA TYR A 98 -4.85 11.21 -0.81
C TYR A 98 -4.14 10.19 0.07
N ASP A 99 -3.67 10.61 1.24
CA ASP A 99 -2.95 9.75 2.18
C ASP A 99 -3.86 8.61 2.66
N ASP A 100 -5.16 8.87 2.93
CA ASP A 100 -6.17 7.84 3.26
C ASP A 100 -6.22 6.71 2.21
N VAL A 101 -6.19 7.06 0.92
CA VAL A 101 -6.22 6.07 -0.17
C VAL A 101 -4.88 5.36 -0.30
N MET A 102 -3.77 6.08 -0.24
CA MET A 102 -2.44 5.48 -0.43
C MET A 102 -1.97 4.62 0.76
N ASP A 103 -2.55 4.81 1.95
CA ASP A 103 -2.26 4.01 3.14
C ASP A 103 -3.05 2.69 3.22
N ILE A 104 -3.98 2.45 2.29
CA ILE A 104 -4.71 1.18 2.19
C ILE A 104 -3.73 0.03 2.00
N ASP A 105 -3.95 -1.07 2.71
CA ASP A 105 -3.13 -2.27 2.56
C ASP A 105 -3.49 -3.02 1.27
N TYR A 106 -2.75 -2.69 0.21
CA TYR A 106 -2.90 -3.30 -1.10
C TYR A 106 -2.32 -4.72 -1.19
N ASP A 107 -1.49 -5.14 -0.22
CA ASP A 107 -0.91 -6.48 -0.25
C ASP A 107 -2.03 -7.53 -0.33
N MET A 108 -3.10 -7.37 0.45
CA MET A 108 -4.25 -8.28 0.42
C MET A 108 -4.94 -8.39 -0.96
N MET A 109 -4.84 -7.37 -1.83
CA MET A 109 -5.43 -7.40 -3.17
C MET A 109 -4.58 -8.12 -4.21
N PHE A 110 -3.26 -8.15 -3.99
CA PHE A 110 -2.28 -8.70 -4.94
C PHE A 110 -1.59 -9.97 -4.44
N PHE A 111 -1.80 -10.34 -3.17
CA PHE A 111 -1.38 -11.63 -2.62
C PHE A 111 -2.14 -12.77 -3.28
N ARG A 112 -1.49 -13.45 -4.22
CA ARG A 112 -1.82 -14.83 -4.58
C ARG A 112 -1.77 -15.69 -3.31
N ARG A 113 -2.92 -16.33 -2.98
CA ARG A 113 -3.10 -17.44 -2.02
C ARG A 113 -1.77 -17.98 -1.49
N ASN A 114 -1.45 -17.78 -0.22
CA ASN A 114 -0.42 -18.62 0.41
C ASN A 114 -0.53 -18.82 1.93
N THR A 115 -1.67 -18.49 2.55
CA THR A 115 -2.00 -18.95 3.91
C THR A 115 -3.51 -19.10 4.07
N GLU A 116 -3.96 -20.15 4.76
CA GLU A 116 -5.38 -20.42 5.04
C GLU A 116 -6.06 -19.25 5.79
N ALA A 117 -5.27 -18.49 6.56
CA ALA A 117 -5.72 -17.26 7.24
C ALA A 117 -6.23 -16.18 6.27
N ASN A 118 -5.68 -16.10 5.05
CA ASN A 118 -6.07 -15.09 4.05
C ASN A 118 -7.23 -15.56 3.16
N ALA A 119 -7.63 -16.84 3.25
CA ALA A 119 -8.66 -17.40 2.38
C ALA A 119 -10.07 -16.94 2.76
N GLU A 120 -10.34 -16.76 4.07
CA GLU A 120 -11.64 -16.28 4.55
C GLU A 120 -11.83 -14.78 4.25
N ASP A 121 -10.80 -13.97 4.46
CA ASP A 121 -10.84 -12.53 4.12
C ASP A 121 -10.91 -12.29 2.61
N PHE A 122 -10.22 -13.13 1.82
CA PHE A 122 -10.39 -13.17 0.37
C PHE A 122 -11.83 -13.53 -0.03
N ARG A 123 -12.44 -14.54 0.62
CA ARG A 123 -13.82 -14.96 0.33
C ARG A 123 -14.84 -13.87 0.65
N LYS A 124 -14.76 -13.24 1.82
CA LYS A 124 -15.66 -12.14 2.22
C LYS A 124 -15.59 -10.97 1.23
N THR A 125 -14.38 -10.68 0.77
CA THR A 125 -14.18 -9.58 -0.16
C THR A 125 -14.62 -9.96 -1.58
N MET A 126 -14.48 -11.22 -2.00
CA MET A 126 -15.11 -11.73 -3.22
C MET A 126 -16.65 -11.65 -3.16
N GLU A 127 -17.26 -12.03 -2.04
CA GLU A 127 -18.71 -11.93 -1.82
C GLU A 127 -19.19 -10.46 -1.90
N TYR A 128 -18.40 -9.50 -1.40
CA TYR A 128 -18.69 -8.08 -1.54
C TYR A 128 -18.60 -7.58 -3.00
N ASN A 129 -17.58 -8.03 -3.77
CA ASN A 129 -17.49 -7.71 -5.20
C ASN A 129 -18.69 -8.28 -5.98
N MET A 130 -19.19 -9.47 -5.61
CA MET A 130 -20.42 -10.02 -6.20
C MET A 130 -21.66 -9.21 -5.81
N TYR A 131 -21.70 -8.63 -4.60
CA TYR A 131 -22.78 -7.77 -4.13
C TYR A 131 -22.84 -6.41 -4.87
N LEU A 132 -21.69 -5.85 -5.27
CA LEU A 132 -21.63 -4.60 -6.04
C LEU A 132 -22.13 -4.74 -7.49
N GLY A 133 -22.47 -5.95 -7.96
CA GLY A 133 -23.16 -6.15 -9.24
C GLY A 133 -22.33 -5.84 -10.49
N GLY A 134 -21.01 -5.69 -10.36
CA GLY A 134 -20.11 -5.30 -11.45
C GLY A 134 -18.68 -5.82 -11.28
N TYR A 135 -17.93 -5.82 -12.37
CA TYR A 135 -16.49 -6.12 -12.36
C TYR A 135 -15.73 -4.86 -11.94
N CYS A 136 -14.95 -4.93 -10.87
CA CYS A 136 -14.03 -3.88 -10.48
C CYS A 136 -12.62 -4.20 -10.99
N LYS A 137 -11.94 -3.23 -11.58
CA LYS A 137 -10.51 -3.33 -11.88
C LYS A 137 -9.77 -2.27 -11.08
N VAL A 138 -8.82 -2.73 -10.26
CA VAL A 138 -7.90 -1.87 -9.53
C VAL A 138 -6.55 -1.94 -10.21
N THR A 139 -5.97 -0.79 -10.54
CA THR A 139 -4.62 -0.67 -11.09
C THR A 139 -3.77 0.19 -10.17
N LEU A 140 -2.63 -0.33 -9.76
CA LEU A 140 -1.65 0.34 -8.92
C LEU A 140 -0.41 0.66 -9.73
N LYS A 141 0.12 1.87 -9.55
CA LYS A 141 1.42 2.28 -10.09
C LYS A 141 2.31 2.69 -8.94
N TYR A 142 3.51 2.13 -8.90
CA TYR A 142 4.49 2.35 -7.83
C TYR A 142 5.61 3.30 -8.26
N ARG A 143 6.36 3.85 -7.28
CA ARG A 143 7.54 4.71 -7.53
C ARG A 143 8.60 4.04 -8.41
N SER A 144 8.70 2.72 -8.34
CA SER A 144 9.64 1.92 -9.14
C SER A 144 9.30 1.88 -10.63
N GLY A 145 8.13 2.40 -11.04
CA GLY A 145 7.60 2.27 -12.39
C GLY A 145 6.86 0.94 -12.62
N LYS A 146 6.82 0.04 -11.64
CA LYS A 146 6.00 -1.17 -11.69
C LYS A 146 4.52 -0.79 -11.70
N THR A 147 3.74 -1.47 -12.52
CA THR A 147 2.28 -1.40 -12.53
C THR A 147 1.71 -2.78 -12.27
N GLU A 148 0.70 -2.87 -11.40
CA GLU A 148 -0.03 -4.10 -11.11
C GLU A 148 -1.53 -3.86 -11.29
N SER A 149 -2.26 -4.85 -11.79
CA SER A 149 -3.72 -4.76 -11.91
C SER A 149 -4.40 -6.03 -11.41
N THR A 150 -5.54 -5.87 -10.75
CA THR A 150 -6.37 -6.97 -10.28
C THR A 150 -7.85 -6.66 -10.54
N SER A 151 -8.65 -7.71 -10.64
CA SER A 151 -10.09 -7.67 -10.91
C SER A 151 -10.91 -7.66 -9.61
N TYR A 152 -10.34 -7.11 -8.56
CA TYR A 152 -10.80 -7.24 -7.18
C TYR A 152 -10.51 -5.95 -6.43
N CYS A 153 -11.47 -5.50 -5.62
CA CYS A 153 -11.26 -4.41 -4.67
C CYS A 153 -11.63 -4.83 -3.26
N THR A 154 -10.94 -4.26 -2.27
CA THR A 154 -11.38 -4.29 -0.88
C THR A 154 -12.53 -3.32 -0.67
N LYS A 155 -13.39 -3.61 0.32
CA LYS A 155 -14.43 -2.68 0.77
C LYS A 155 -13.86 -1.30 1.15
N GLU A 156 -12.73 -1.26 1.86
CA GLU A 156 -12.10 0.00 2.30
C GLU A 156 -11.74 0.91 1.12
N LEU A 157 -11.13 0.35 0.07
CA LEU A 157 -10.88 1.06 -1.19
C LEU A 157 -12.18 1.51 -1.86
N ALA A 158 -13.17 0.63 -1.98
CA ALA A 158 -14.45 0.97 -2.62
C ALA A 158 -15.16 2.12 -1.90
N ASP A 159 -15.30 2.04 -0.57
CA ASP A 159 -15.92 3.08 0.26
C ASP A 159 -15.15 4.40 0.15
N SER A 160 -13.81 4.35 0.12
CA SER A 160 -12.97 5.55 -0.02
C SER A 160 -13.13 6.21 -1.38
N MET A 161 -13.11 5.43 -2.46
CA MET A 161 -13.25 5.93 -3.83
C MET A 161 -14.67 6.46 -4.09
N GLU A 162 -15.70 5.81 -3.56
CA GLU A 162 -17.08 6.30 -3.63
C GLU A 162 -17.28 7.60 -2.84
N ARG A 163 -16.71 7.69 -1.63
CA ARG A 163 -16.74 8.92 -0.83
C ARG A 163 -16.11 10.10 -1.58
N LEU A 164 -14.95 9.88 -2.20
CA LEU A 164 -14.24 10.90 -2.97
C LEU A 164 -15.01 11.27 -4.24
N SER A 165 -15.51 10.30 -4.99
CA SER A 165 -16.28 10.58 -6.21
C SER A 165 -17.55 11.37 -5.91
N ARG A 166 -18.30 11.03 -4.86
CA ARG A 166 -19.48 11.80 -4.45
C ARG A 166 -19.12 13.22 -4.02
N LYS A 167 -18.03 13.39 -3.30
CA LYS A 167 -17.61 14.71 -2.81
C LYS A 167 -17.22 15.65 -3.95
N TYR A 168 -16.48 15.16 -4.94
CA TYR A 168 -15.86 15.99 -5.97
C TYR A 168 -16.57 15.94 -7.33
N ALA A 169 -17.11 14.79 -7.73
CA ALA A 169 -17.78 14.62 -9.03
C ALA A 169 -19.28 14.98 -8.97
N VAL A 170 -20.01 14.56 -7.92
CA VAL A 170 -21.45 14.90 -7.78
C VAL A 170 -21.67 16.34 -7.32
N GLY A 171 -20.69 16.91 -6.60
CA GLY A 171 -20.75 18.30 -6.14
C GLY A 171 -20.78 19.35 -7.26
N HIS A 172 -20.30 19.00 -8.47
CA HIS A 172 -20.24 19.93 -9.60
C HIS A 172 -21.47 19.90 -10.53
N GLU A 173 -22.27 18.83 -10.52
CA GLU A 173 -23.55 18.81 -11.25
C GLU A 173 -24.57 19.83 -10.68
N MET A 174 -24.45 20.20 -9.39
CA MET A 174 -25.32 21.22 -8.77
C MET A 174 -24.90 22.68 -9.03
N GLN A 175 -23.75 22.93 -9.67
CA GLN A 175 -23.28 24.29 -9.99
C GLN A 175 -23.50 24.70 -11.45
N LEU A 176 -24.04 23.81 -12.28
CA LEU A 176 -24.33 24.05 -13.70
C LEU A 176 -25.83 24.17 -14.01
N GLN A 177 -26.68 24.37 -13.00
CA GLN A 177 -28.09 24.76 -13.14
C GLN A 177 -28.29 26.23 -12.77
#